data_AF-A0A969G9V7-F1
#
_entry.id   AF-A0A969G9V7-F1
#
_cell.length_a   1.000
_cell.length_b   1.000
_cell.length_c   1.000
_cell.angle_alpha   90.00
_cell.angle_beta   90.00
_cell.angle_gamma   90.00
#
_symmetry.space_group_name_H-M   'P 1'
#
loop_
_entity.id
_entity.type
_entity.pdbx_description
1 polymer ?
#
loop_
_entity_poly.entity_id
_entity_poly.type
_entity_poly.pdbx_seq_one_letter_code
_entity_poly.pdbx_strand_id
1 'polypeptide(L)'
;MEVLRLWLSAFTFTSKKTIFFLVFVFLLITNLSAQDSLKLTIKSIDKTETFLNENIEYKINFSQVQLLEKALSEIITKLQSEAYLTASLDSISRDGNTFKAFLFIGEQYRWAKLSNGNIDDLFLAKIGFREKCMKINRLIIRKL
;
A
#
# COMPACT_ATOMS: atom_id res chain seq x y z
N MET A 1 -19.79 -1.36 70.09
CA MET A 1 -20.26 -1.52 68.68
C MET A 1 -19.71 -0.44 67.75
N GLU A 2 -19.53 0.80 68.20
CA GLU A 2 -19.00 1.90 67.34
C GLU A 2 -17.52 1.78 66.98
N VAL A 3 -16.66 1.33 67.89
CA VAL A 3 -15.22 1.17 67.63
C VAL A 3 -14.95 0.15 66.51
N LEU A 4 -15.69 -0.96 66.48
CA LEU A 4 -15.63 -1.96 65.42
C LEU A 4 -16.12 -1.41 64.06
N ARG A 5 -17.12 -0.51 64.08
CA ARG A 5 -17.61 0.17 62.86
C ARG A 5 -16.59 1.17 62.31
N LEU A 6 -15.89 1.90 63.17
CA LEU A 6 -14.83 2.83 62.79
C LEU A 6 -13.59 2.09 62.24
N TRP A 7 -13.25 0.93 62.81
CA TRP A 7 -12.17 0.09 62.28
C TRP A 7 -12.54 -0.55 60.92
N LEU A 8 -13.77 -1.00 60.72
CA LEU A 8 -14.21 -1.53 59.41
C LEU A 8 -14.27 -0.44 58.32
N SER A 9 -14.72 0.77 58.65
CA SER A 9 -14.77 1.86 57.67
C SER A 9 -13.37 2.36 57.29
N ALA A 10 -12.44 2.42 58.24
CA ALA A 10 -11.03 2.74 57.98
C ALA A 10 -10.33 1.65 57.14
N PHE A 11 -10.64 0.37 57.39
CA PHE A 11 -10.09 -0.76 56.63
C PHE A 11 -10.63 -0.79 55.18
N THR A 12 -11.94 -0.60 55.00
CA THR A 12 -12.58 -0.53 53.67
C THR A 12 -12.19 0.73 52.88
N PHE A 13 -11.83 1.81 53.55
CA PHE A 13 -11.32 3.02 52.91
C PHE A 13 -9.87 2.86 52.47
N THR A 14 -9.04 2.22 53.30
CA THR A 14 -7.64 1.91 52.96
C THR A 14 -7.56 0.92 51.79
N SER A 15 -8.40 -0.11 51.78
CA SER A 15 -8.44 -1.09 50.68
C SER A 15 -8.97 -0.53 49.36
N LYS A 16 -9.91 0.43 49.39
CA LYS A 16 -10.38 1.11 48.17
C LYS A 16 -9.28 1.96 47.53
N LYS A 17 -8.43 2.61 48.32
CA LYS A 17 -7.29 3.41 47.82
C LYS A 17 -6.20 2.54 47.21
N THR A 18 -5.90 1.39 47.81
CA THR A 18 -4.91 0.44 47.24
C THR A 18 -5.42 -0.18 45.95
N ILE A 19 -6.72 -0.49 45.85
CA ILE A 19 -7.34 -0.94 44.60
C ILE A 19 -7.25 0.15 43.52
N PHE A 20 -7.58 1.41 43.84
CA PHE A 20 -7.49 2.51 42.87
C PHE A 20 -6.04 2.74 42.41
N PHE A 21 -5.08 2.65 43.33
CA PHE A 21 -3.65 2.73 43.00
C PHE A 21 -3.19 1.57 42.10
N LEU A 22 -3.63 0.33 42.38
CA LEU A 22 -3.34 -0.83 41.53
C LEU A 22 -3.94 -0.70 40.13
N VAL A 23 -5.18 -0.20 40.01
CA VAL A 23 -5.83 0.06 38.72
C VAL A 23 -5.10 1.17 37.95
N PHE A 24 -4.66 2.22 38.64
CA PHE A 24 -3.88 3.30 38.04
C PHE A 24 -2.53 2.82 37.53
N VAL A 25 -1.82 1.99 38.31
CA VAL A 25 -0.58 1.33 37.89
C VAL A 25 -0.83 0.40 36.71
N PHE A 26 -1.92 -0.38 36.72
CA PHE A 26 -2.30 -1.27 35.61
C PHE A 26 -2.60 -0.50 34.31
N LEU A 27 -3.22 0.69 34.41
CA LEU A 27 -3.47 1.57 33.26
C LEU A 27 -2.19 2.20 32.69
N LEU A 28 -1.14 2.36 33.49
CA LEU A 28 0.16 2.90 33.04
C LEU A 28 0.98 1.87 32.23
N ILE A 29 0.74 0.57 32.42
CA ILE A 29 1.53 -0.51 31.78
C ILE A 29 1.01 -0.91 30.38
N THR A 30 -0.14 -0.43 29.94
CA THR A 30 -0.77 -0.85 28.66
C THR A 30 -0.10 -0.28 27.39
N ASN A 31 1.00 0.46 27.51
CA ASN A 31 1.70 1.07 26.38
C ASN A 31 2.95 0.32 25.90
N LEU A 32 3.18 -0.92 26.35
CA LEU A 32 4.26 -1.78 25.82
C LEU A 32 3.88 -2.40 24.48
N SER A 33 3.54 -1.56 23.50
CA SER A 33 3.69 -1.96 22.10
C SER A 33 5.14 -1.70 21.71
N ALA A 34 5.98 -2.72 21.87
CA ALA A 34 7.24 -2.81 21.15
C ALA A 34 6.88 -2.85 19.65
N GLN A 35 6.80 -1.67 19.02
CA GLN A 35 6.53 -1.55 17.59
C GLN A 35 7.79 -1.95 16.83
N ASP A 36 7.92 -3.24 16.63
CA ASP A 36 8.85 -3.83 15.70
C ASP A 36 8.62 -3.23 14.32
N SER A 37 9.51 -2.33 13.90
CA SER A 37 9.41 -1.67 12.61
C SER A 37 9.75 -2.68 11.51
N LEU A 38 8.80 -2.93 10.62
CA LEU A 38 8.99 -3.74 9.44
C LEU A 38 9.67 -2.91 8.37
N LYS A 39 10.77 -3.42 7.81
CA LYS A 39 11.51 -2.76 6.73
C LYS A 39 11.15 -3.37 5.39
N LEU A 40 10.77 -2.56 4.42
CA LEU A 40 10.53 -2.99 3.03
C LEU A 40 11.74 -2.64 2.17
N THR A 41 12.17 -3.58 1.34
CA THR A 41 13.17 -3.37 0.29
C THR A 41 12.62 -3.91 -1.02
N ILE A 42 12.59 -3.05 -2.04
CA ILE A 42 12.09 -3.38 -3.37
C ILE A 42 13.26 -3.70 -4.29
N LYS A 43 13.14 -4.79 -5.06
CA LYS A 43 14.05 -5.14 -6.15
C LYS A 43 13.26 -5.38 -7.42
N SER A 44 13.79 -4.91 -8.54
CA SER A 44 13.27 -5.20 -9.88
C SER A 44 13.98 -6.41 -10.45
N ILE A 45 13.22 -7.29 -11.11
CA ILE A 45 13.77 -8.50 -11.75
C ILE A 45 14.32 -8.15 -13.14
N ASP A 46 13.66 -7.22 -13.83
CA ASP A 46 13.86 -6.93 -15.24
C ASP A 46 14.60 -5.61 -15.52
N LYS A 47 14.52 -4.63 -14.61
CA LYS A 47 15.19 -3.32 -14.73
C LYS A 47 16.33 -3.14 -13.74
N THR A 48 17.23 -2.22 -14.06
CA THR A 48 18.36 -1.82 -13.20
C THR A 48 17.88 -1.11 -11.92
N GLU A 49 18.62 -1.27 -10.83
CA GLU A 49 18.32 -0.64 -9.52
C GLU A 49 18.23 0.90 -9.58
N THR A 50 18.87 1.54 -10.57
CA THR A 50 18.77 2.99 -10.80
C THR A 50 17.37 3.44 -11.22
N PHE A 51 16.66 2.62 -12.00
CA PHE A 51 15.29 2.92 -12.44
C PHE A 51 14.34 3.05 -11.24
N LEU A 52 14.48 2.16 -10.26
CA LEU A 52 13.64 2.14 -9.06
C LEU A 52 13.82 3.42 -8.24
N ASN A 53 15.07 3.85 -8.02
CA ASN A 53 15.37 5.03 -7.22
C ASN A 53 14.87 6.32 -7.88
N GLU A 54 14.87 6.38 -9.21
CA GLU A 54 14.44 7.58 -9.96
C GLU A 54 12.92 7.67 -10.15
N ASN A 55 12.24 6.53 -10.29
CA ASN A 55 10.82 6.50 -10.69
C ASN A 55 9.86 6.11 -9.56
N ILE A 56 10.35 5.49 -8.47
CA ILE A 56 9.50 4.96 -7.40
C ILE A 56 9.94 5.49 -6.04
N GLU A 57 9.22 6.49 -5.55
CA GLU A 57 9.29 6.89 -4.13
C GLU A 57 8.38 6.00 -3.30
N TYR A 58 8.93 5.38 -2.24
CA TYR A 58 8.16 4.51 -1.36
C TYR A 58 8.62 4.59 0.10
N LYS A 59 7.70 4.27 1.01
CA LYS A 59 7.99 4.20 2.44
C LYS A 59 8.77 2.94 2.76
N ILE A 60 9.87 3.08 3.50
CA ILE A 60 10.75 1.97 3.85
C ILE A 60 10.29 1.27 5.14
N ASN A 61 9.66 1.99 6.08
CA ASN A 61 9.32 1.46 7.41
C ASN A 61 7.80 1.39 7.62
N PHE A 62 7.32 0.25 8.11
CA PHE A 62 5.91 -0.01 8.37
C PHE A 62 5.71 -0.58 9.78
N SER A 63 4.62 -0.19 10.43
CA SER A 63 4.25 -0.73 11.75
C SER A 63 3.45 -2.04 11.64
N GLN A 64 2.92 -2.35 10.45
CA GLN A 64 2.03 -3.48 10.22
C GLN A 64 2.21 -4.05 8.81
N VAL A 65 2.03 -5.37 8.66
CA VAL A 65 2.15 -6.08 7.38
C VAL A 65 1.06 -5.63 6.39
N GLN A 66 -0.16 -5.38 6.86
CA GLN A 66 -1.28 -4.95 6.02
C GLN A 66 -1.01 -3.60 5.34
N LEU A 67 -0.34 -2.68 6.06
CA LEU A 67 0.06 -1.39 5.49
C LEU A 67 1.15 -1.55 4.43
N LEU A 68 2.05 -2.52 4.62
CA LEU A 68 3.10 -2.85 3.66
C LEU A 68 2.50 -3.46 2.39
N GLU A 69 1.58 -4.42 2.51
CA GLU A 69 0.89 -5.03 1.37
C GLU A 69 0.09 -4.00 0.57
N LYS A 70 -0.61 -3.11 1.28
CA LYS A 70 -1.35 -2.01 0.65
C LYS A 70 -0.40 -1.08 -0.12
N ALA A 71 0.73 -0.69 0.48
CA ALA A 71 1.72 0.15 -0.18
C ALA A 71 2.30 -0.52 -1.44
N LEU A 72 2.57 -1.84 -1.41
CA LEU A 72 3.01 -2.58 -2.59
C LEU A 72 1.95 -2.58 -3.71
N SER A 73 0.68 -2.80 -3.36
CA SER A 73 -0.42 -2.73 -4.33
C SER A 73 -0.58 -1.34 -4.94
N GLU A 74 -0.42 -0.29 -4.14
CA GLU A 74 -0.46 1.10 -4.62
C GLU A 74 0.69 1.40 -5.59
N ILE A 75 1.91 0.92 -5.30
CA ILE A 75 3.07 1.07 -6.21
C ILE A 75 2.81 0.40 -7.56
N ILE A 76 2.28 -0.83 -7.56
CA ILE A 76 1.98 -1.56 -8.82
C ILE A 76 0.89 -0.83 -9.60
N THR A 77 -0.16 -0.37 -8.92
CA THR A 77 -1.24 0.39 -9.55
C THR A 77 -0.73 1.69 -10.17
N LYS A 78 0.18 2.38 -9.48
CA LYS A 78 0.83 3.59 -10.00
C LYS A 78 1.65 3.28 -11.26
N LEU A 79 2.48 2.24 -11.24
CA LEU A 79 3.25 1.81 -12.42
C LEU A 79 2.33 1.49 -13.61
N GLN A 80 1.23 0.77 -13.39
CA GLN A 80 0.26 0.46 -14.43
C GLN A 80 -0.40 1.73 -14.99
N SER A 81 -0.69 2.72 -14.13
CA SER A 81 -1.21 4.02 -14.55
C SER A 81 -0.21 4.85 -15.37
N GLU A 82 1.09 4.64 -15.17
CA GLU A 82 2.19 5.26 -15.94
C GLU A 82 2.54 4.49 -17.23
N ALA A 83 1.62 3.61 -17.65
CA ALA A 83 1.69 2.76 -18.83
C ALA A 83 2.66 1.57 -18.75
N TYR A 84 3.10 1.17 -17.56
CA TYR A 84 3.75 -0.13 -17.34
C TYR A 84 2.68 -1.21 -17.08
N LEU A 85 1.92 -1.58 -18.12
CA LEU A 85 0.75 -2.45 -17.99
C LEU A 85 1.07 -3.86 -17.47
N THR A 86 2.29 -4.34 -17.72
CA THR A 86 2.77 -5.63 -17.26
C THR A 86 3.36 -5.60 -15.86
N ALA A 87 3.33 -4.45 -15.17
CA ALA A 87 3.90 -4.34 -13.84
C ALA A 87 3.16 -5.26 -12.86
N SER A 88 3.90 -6.12 -12.18
CA SER A 88 3.37 -7.11 -11.25
C SER A 88 4.35 -7.44 -10.13
N LEU A 89 3.82 -7.93 -9.01
CA LEU A 89 4.62 -8.53 -7.95
C LEU A 89 4.88 -9.99 -8.28
N ASP A 90 6.15 -10.36 -8.38
CA ASP A 90 6.54 -11.74 -8.66
C ASP A 90 6.58 -12.55 -7.35
N SER A 91 7.30 -12.04 -6.35
CA SER A 91 7.47 -12.73 -5.08
C SER A 91 7.78 -11.79 -3.93
N ILE A 92 7.48 -12.24 -2.70
CA ILE A 92 7.84 -11.55 -1.46
C ILE A 92 8.58 -12.54 -0.56
N SER A 93 9.78 -12.18 -0.13
CA SER A 93 10.55 -12.92 0.86
C SER A 93 10.58 -12.15 2.17
N ARG A 94 10.39 -12.85 3.29
CA ARG A 94 10.51 -12.27 4.63
C ARG A 94 11.74 -12.84 5.34
N ASP A 95 12.53 -11.96 5.93
CA ASP A 95 13.71 -12.27 6.73
C ASP A 95 13.64 -11.46 8.04
N GLY A 96 13.11 -12.08 9.09
CA GLY A 96 12.76 -11.41 10.34
C GLY A 96 11.76 -10.27 10.14
N ASN A 97 12.21 -9.04 10.40
CA ASN A 97 11.44 -7.81 10.18
C ASN A 97 11.69 -7.16 8.83
N THR A 98 12.53 -7.75 7.98
CA THR A 98 12.81 -7.23 6.64
C THR A 98 12.01 -8.00 5.59
N PHE A 99 11.24 -7.29 4.79
CA PHE A 99 10.52 -7.79 3.63
C PHE A 99 11.24 -7.36 2.36
N LYS A 100 11.52 -8.34 1.49
CA LYS A 100 12.10 -8.15 0.17
C LYS A 100 11.02 -8.45 -0.87
N ALA A 101 10.58 -7.43 -1.58
CA ALA A 101 9.59 -7.56 -2.65
C ALA A 101 10.30 -7.55 -4.00
N PHE A 102 10.02 -8.54 -4.84
CA PHE A 102 10.54 -8.66 -6.19
C PHE A 102 9.44 -8.28 -7.19
N LEU A 103 9.68 -7.19 -7.90
CA LEU A 103 8.75 -6.60 -8.85
C LEU A 103 9.23 -6.87 -10.28
N PHE A 104 8.29 -7.22 -11.14
CA PHE A 104 8.46 -7.21 -12.59
C PHE A 104 7.79 -5.94 -13.11
N ILE A 105 8.52 -5.08 -13.82
CA ILE A 105 7.99 -3.78 -14.27
C ILE A 105 7.52 -3.87 -15.72
N GLY A 106 8.35 -4.48 -16.57
CA GLY A 106 8.15 -4.63 -18.00
C GLY A 106 8.36 -3.35 -18.80
N GLU A 107 7.84 -3.34 -20.02
CA GLU A 107 8.00 -2.22 -20.95
C GLU A 107 6.93 -1.14 -20.73
N GLN A 108 7.29 0.10 -21.04
CA GLN A 108 6.33 1.19 -21.03
C GLN A 108 5.53 1.16 -22.34
N TYR A 109 4.23 0.93 -22.22
CA TYR A 109 3.31 0.95 -23.34
C TYR A 109 2.97 2.39 -23.73
N ARG A 110 2.68 2.60 -25.01
CA ARG A 110 2.07 3.84 -25.49
C ARG A 110 0.73 3.49 -26.10
N TRP A 111 -0.26 4.35 -25.88
CA TRP A 111 -1.59 4.17 -26.44
C TRP A 111 -1.50 4.03 -27.97
N ALA A 112 -1.77 2.82 -28.47
CA ALA A 112 -2.02 2.63 -29.89
C ALA A 112 -3.37 3.28 -30.20
N LYS A 113 -3.44 4.10 -31.27
CA LYS A 113 -4.72 4.60 -31.75
C LYS A 113 -5.57 3.39 -32.13
N LEU A 114 -6.72 3.25 -31.48
CA LEU A 114 -7.76 2.31 -31.89
C LEU A 114 -8.30 2.79 -33.23
N SER A 115 -7.76 2.29 -34.34
CA SER A 115 -8.38 2.46 -35.65
C SER A 115 -9.61 1.58 -35.68
N ASN A 116 -10.77 2.18 -35.93
CA ASN A 116 -12.03 1.48 -36.05
C ASN A 116 -11.92 0.49 -37.23
N GLY A 117 -11.67 -0.79 -36.95
CA GLY A 117 -11.67 -1.84 -37.98
C GLY A 117 -13.12 -2.18 -38.38
N ASN A 118 -13.34 -2.42 -39.68
CA ASN A 118 -14.53 -2.99 -40.33
C ASN A 118 -15.91 -2.71 -39.69
N ILE A 119 -16.13 -1.49 -39.18
CA ILE A 119 -17.47 -1.03 -38.84
C ILE A 119 -17.96 -0.30 -40.08
N ASP A 120 -19.01 -0.87 -40.69
CA ASP A 120 -19.69 -0.31 -41.85
C ASP A 120 -20.09 1.16 -41.55
N ASP A 121 -19.72 2.09 -42.44
CA ASP A 121 -19.92 3.54 -42.28
C ASP A 121 -21.38 3.88 -41.96
N LEU A 122 -22.32 3.02 -42.37
CA LEU A 122 -23.74 3.13 -42.09
C LEU A 122 -24.09 3.09 -40.59
N PHE A 123 -23.32 2.38 -39.78
CA PHE A 123 -23.57 2.25 -38.33
C PHE A 123 -23.02 3.45 -37.54
N LEU A 124 -21.88 3.99 -37.95
CA LEU A 124 -21.23 5.14 -37.30
C LEU A 124 -22.03 6.44 -37.50
N ALA A 125 -22.66 6.60 -38.67
CA ALA A 125 -23.55 7.73 -38.94
C ALA A 125 -24.82 7.70 -38.06
N LYS A 126 -25.33 6.50 -37.73
CA LYS A 126 -26.59 6.34 -36.99
C LYS A 126 -26.46 6.61 -35.49
N ILE A 127 -25.25 6.52 -34.93
CA ILE A 127 -24.99 6.77 -33.50
C ILE A 127 -24.45 8.18 -33.21
N GLY A 128 -24.39 9.07 -34.21
CA GLY A 128 -23.93 10.45 -34.03
C GLY A 128 -22.46 10.58 -33.64
N PHE A 129 -21.65 9.55 -33.89
CA PHE A 129 -20.23 9.57 -33.56
C PHE A 129 -19.48 10.45 -34.56
N ARG A 130 -19.09 11.66 -34.13
CA ARG A 130 -18.21 12.54 -34.90
C ARG A 130 -16.77 12.30 -34.46
N GLU A 131 -16.01 11.56 -35.28
CA GLU A 131 -14.57 11.48 -35.12
C GLU A 131 -13.97 12.89 -35.24
N LYS A 132 -13.42 13.38 -34.12
CA LYS A 132 -12.66 14.63 -34.12
C LYS A 132 -11.27 14.31 -34.67
N CYS A 133 -11.13 14.40 -35.99
CA CYS A 133 -9.88 14.19 -36.72
C CYS A 133 -8.71 14.99 -36.12
N MET A 134 -7.76 14.31 -35.46
CA MET A 134 -6.38 14.78 -35.33
C MET A 134 -5.48 13.95 -36.24
N LYS A 135 -5.13 14.57 -37.36
CA LYS A 135 -4.29 14.08 -38.46
C LYS A 135 -2.84 13.96 -38.01
N ILE A 136 -2.30 12.76 -37.87
CA ILE A 136 -0.86 12.53 -37.75
C ILE A 136 -0.48 11.30 -38.57
N ASN A 137 0.46 11.52 -39.49
CA ASN A 137 0.96 10.56 -40.47
C ASN A 137 1.59 9.34 -39.82
N ARG A 138 1.10 8.16 -40.25
CA ARG A 138 1.79 6.87 -40.48
C ARG A 138 3.03 6.60 -39.62
N LEU A 139 2.95 5.68 -38.66
CA LEU A 139 4.14 5.00 -38.13
C LEU A 139 3.91 3.50 -37.95
N ILE A 140 4.85 2.75 -38.53
CA ILE A 140 5.02 1.30 -38.51
C ILE A 140 5.64 0.93 -37.15
N ILE A 141 5.13 -0.13 -36.51
CA ILE A 141 5.72 -0.68 -35.29
C ILE A 141 7.07 -1.32 -35.65
N ARG A 142 8.17 -0.81 -35.09
CA ARG A 142 9.43 -1.55 -34.95
C ARG A 142 9.77 -1.69 -33.47
N LYS A 143 10.10 -2.92 -33.09
CA LYS A 143 10.79 -3.29 -31.86
C LYS A 143 12.15 -2.58 -31.85
N LEU A 144 12.46 -1.85 -30.78
CA LEU A 144 13.83 -1.43 -30.48
C LEU A 144 14.55 -2.57 -29.78
#